data_AF-A0A233SIL8-F1
#
_entry.id   AF-A0A233SIL8-F1
#
_cell.length_a   1.000
_cell.length_b   1.000
_cell.length_c   1.000
_cell.angle_alpha   90.00
_cell.angle_beta   90.00
_cell.angle_gamma   90.00
#
_symmetry.space_group_name_H-M   'P 1'
#
loop_
_entity.id
_entity.type
_entity.pdbx_description
1 polymer ?
#
loop_
_entity_poly.entity_id
_entity_poly.type
_entity_poly.pdbx_seq_one_letter_code
_entity_poly.pdbx_strand_id
1 'polypeptide(L)'
;MFVDPEHASASERKRPQRSRTSHREVADALRARIRSGALRPGQRMPTQAKLADEFGVERGAVREALRILQSEHLLTNVSKGSPATVAAPEGHARPAAGPAAPQPTMVGLAPRIAAAFAAPHVEIDALCLTSVSLTLALGVALRQIHAGQLKPAKIDVRVLLPSRDIDLAFPAPVDASDGGLLHRRWLAQRNAQGQVLRHNLNALRTTHGIDVRVSFRALPFTPPVKLYLLNGAEALFAYYTLTRREREIDHEHLALYDAEGTRSMLFPFEQGADLRDTTFVEQSHLWFNALWETISSELVLT
;
A
#
# COMPACT_ATOMS: atom_id res chain seq x y z
N MET A 1 -27.64 18.31 79.39
CA MET A 1 -27.01 18.04 78.08
C MET A 1 -27.49 19.15 77.15
N PHE A 2 -26.58 20.09 76.83
CA PHE A 2 -26.55 21.06 75.72
C PHE A 2 -27.86 21.80 75.33
N VAL A 3 -28.13 23.02 75.85
CA VAL A 3 -27.90 24.38 75.28
C VAL A 3 -28.43 24.63 73.84
N ASP A 4 -29.45 25.49 73.73
CA ASP A 4 -29.87 26.33 72.58
C ASP A 4 -28.73 27.32 72.15
N PRO A 5 -28.76 28.18 71.09
CA PRO A 5 -29.89 28.68 70.27
C PRO A 5 -29.58 28.95 68.75
N GLU A 6 -30.57 29.53 68.06
CA GLU A 6 -30.48 30.57 67.01
C GLU A 6 -29.55 30.41 65.77
N HIS A 7 -30.19 30.35 64.60
CA HIS A 7 -29.58 30.74 63.33
C HIS A 7 -30.39 31.86 62.68
N ALA A 8 -29.97 33.10 62.93
CA ALA A 8 -30.27 34.25 62.09
C ALA A 8 -28.97 34.80 61.48
N SER A 9 -28.97 34.87 60.14
CA SER A 9 -28.23 35.80 59.27
C SER A 9 -26.70 35.89 59.37
N ALA A 10 -26.01 35.49 58.30
CA ALA A 10 -25.25 36.45 57.47
C ALA A 10 -24.74 35.83 56.17
N SER A 11 -24.91 36.60 55.10
CA SER A 11 -24.40 36.37 53.75
C SER A 11 -22.87 36.40 53.73
N GLU A 12 -22.24 35.25 53.46
CA GLU A 12 -20.84 35.23 53.01
C GLU A 12 -20.79 35.26 51.48
N ARG A 13 -20.35 36.43 50.99
CA ARG A 13 -20.03 36.71 49.59
C ARG A 13 -19.05 35.67 49.05
N LYS A 14 -19.53 34.77 48.21
CA LYS A 14 -18.71 33.85 47.41
C LYS A 14 -17.82 34.67 46.47
N ARG A 15 -16.55 34.88 46.87
CA ARG A 15 -15.50 35.42 46.00
C ARG A 15 -15.50 34.61 44.69
N PRO A 16 -15.40 35.26 43.51
CA PRO A 16 -15.32 34.53 42.25
C PRO A 16 -14.04 33.71 42.28
N GLN A 17 -14.20 32.39 42.33
CA GLN A 17 -13.10 31.46 42.21
C GLN A 17 -12.56 31.63 40.80
N ARG A 18 -11.41 32.32 40.66
CA ARG A 18 -10.63 32.31 39.41
C ARG A 18 -10.51 30.84 39.02
N SER A 19 -11.17 30.46 37.93
CA SER A 19 -11.11 29.10 37.40
C SER A 19 -9.63 28.81 37.16
N ARG A 20 -9.03 27.99 38.03
CA ARG A 20 -7.66 27.53 37.84
C ARG A 20 -7.67 26.78 36.52
N THR A 21 -7.05 27.36 35.51
CA THR A 21 -6.96 26.80 34.18
C THR A 21 -6.47 25.35 34.32
N SER A 22 -7.28 24.38 33.91
CA SER A 22 -6.95 22.97 34.02
C SER A 22 -5.87 22.62 32.99
N HIS A 23 -5.09 21.56 33.26
CA HIS A 23 -4.10 21.06 32.29
C HIS A 23 -4.72 20.74 30.91
N ARG A 24 -6.03 20.43 30.85
CA ARG A 24 -6.76 20.23 29.60
C ARG A 24 -6.94 21.52 28.82
N GLU A 25 -7.32 22.62 29.48
CA GLU A 25 -7.48 23.93 28.83
C GLU A 25 -6.13 24.45 28.30
N VAL A 26 -5.03 24.18 29.01
CA VAL A 26 -3.67 24.47 28.52
C VAL A 26 -3.36 23.64 27.29
N ALA A 27 -3.68 22.34 27.28
CA ALA A 27 -3.50 21.49 26.11
C ALA A 27 -4.35 21.96 24.91
N ASP A 28 -5.60 22.35 25.15
CA ASP A 28 -6.52 22.83 24.12
C ASP A 28 -6.02 24.13 23.47
N ALA A 29 -5.55 25.08 24.28
CA ALA A 29 -4.99 26.34 23.80
C ALA A 29 -3.72 26.12 22.97
N LEU A 30 -2.82 25.24 23.42
CA LEU A 30 -1.62 24.87 22.68
C LEU A 30 -1.95 24.11 21.38
N ARG A 31 -2.95 23.22 21.41
CA ARG A 31 -3.45 22.53 20.22
C ARG A 31 -3.99 23.51 19.19
N ALA A 32 -4.74 24.53 19.63
CA ALA A 32 -5.23 25.59 18.75
C ALA A 32 -4.08 26.38 18.10
N ARG A 33 -3.01 26.69 18.87
CA ARG A 33 -1.82 27.38 18.35
C ARG A 33 -1.01 26.56 17.34
N ILE A 34 -0.94 25.24 17.53
CA ILE A 34 -0.31 24.33 16.55
C ILE A 34 -1.16 24.27 15.28
N ARG A 35 -2.49 24.11 15.41
CA ARG A 35 -3.42 24.06 14.27
C ARG A 35 -3.47 25.36 13.47
N SER A 36 -3.39 26.51 14.13
CA SER A 36 -3.39 27.82 13.47
C SER A 36 -2.03 28.19 12.85
N GLY A 37 -0.98 27.40 13.10
CA GLY A 37 0.39 27.69 12.64
C GLY A 37 1.12 28.77 13.45
N ALA A 38 0.53 29.27 14.54
CA ALA A 38 1.21 30.17 15.49
C ALA A 38 2.38 29.47 16.20
N LEU A 39 2.29 28.15 16.36
CA LEU A 39 3.41 27.26 16.69
C LEU A 39 3.69 26.40 15.46
N ARG A 40 4.84 26.63 14.81
CA ARG A 40 5.18 25.99 13.54
C ARG A 40 5.73 24.58 13.74
N PRO A 41 5.46 23.65 12.81
CA PRO A 41 6.22 22.40 12.65
C PRO A 41 7.73 22.57 12.90
N GLY A 42 8.33 21.72 13.74
CA GLY A 42 9.76 21.76 14.06
C GLY A 42 10.18 22.89 15.02
N GLN A 43 9.26 23.78 15.42
CA GLN A 43 9.54 24.84 16.38
C GLN A 43 9.68 24.27 17.79
N ARG A 44 10.72 24.71 18.51
CA ARG A 44 10.89 24.42 19.94
C ARG A 44 9.81 25.12 20.76
N MET A 45 9.18 24.37 21.65
CA MET A 45 8.20 24.88 22.60
C MET A 45 8.85 25.83 23.61
N PRO A 46 8.12 26.85 24.09
CA PRO A 46 8.54 27.64 25.24
C PRO A 46 8.78 26.73 26.46
N THR A 47 9.66 27.17 27.36
CA THR A 47 9.99 26.40 28.57
C THR A 47 8.74 26.23 29.46
N GLN A 48 8.69 25.15 30.25
CA GLN A 48 7.56 24.91 31.17
C GLN A 48 7.35 26.06 32.16
N ALA A 49 8.42 26.76 32.56
CA ALA A 49 8.34 27.97 33.37
C ALA A 49 7.59 29.09 32.63
N LYS A 50 7.98 29.39 31.39
CA LYS A 50 7.33 30.43 30.58
C LYS A 50 5.87 30.13 30.29
N LEU A 51 5.53 28.87 30.02
CA LEU A 51 4.15 28.43 29.83
C LEU A 51 3.33 28.50 31.13
N ALA A 52 3.93 28.15 32.27
CA ALA A 52 3.27 28.25 33.57
C ALA A 52 2.91 29.71 33.89
N ASP A 53 3.82 30.63 33.62
CA ASP A 53 3.61 32.07 33.78
C ASP A 53 2.56 32.61 32.80
N GLU A 54 2.60 32.17 31.54
CA GLU A 54 1.66 32.58 30.48
C GLU A 54 0.22 32.15 30.78
N PHE A 55 0.03 30.90 31.22
CA PHE A 55 -1.31 30.34 31.47
C PHE A 55 -1.79 30.50 32.92
N GLY A 56 -0.95 31.06 33.81
CA GLY A 56 -1.27 31.26 35.22
C GLY A 56 -1.48 29.96 36.00
N VAL A 57 -0.74 28.90 35.66
CA VAL A 57 -0.89 27.55 36.21
C VAL A 57 0.40 27.04 36.84
N GLU A 58 0.30 26.00 37.67
CA GLU A 58 1.47 25.31 38.20
C GLU A 58 2.22 24.54 37.10
N ARG A 59 3.55 24.44 37.21
CA ARG A 59 4.42 23.70 36.27
C ARG A 59 3.98 22.24 36.06
N GLY A 60 3.40 21.62 37.09
CA GLY A 60 2.85 20.26 37.01
C GLY A 60 1.68 20.15 36.02
N ALA A 61 0.81 21.16 35.94
CA ALA A 61 -0.30 21.21 34.99
C ALA A 61 0.20 21.40 33.55
N VAL A 62 1.22 22.25 33.36
CA VAL A 62 1.89 22.40 32.05
C VAL A 62 2.52 21.08 31.61
N ARG A 63 3.20 20.37 32.52
CA ARG A 63 3.82 19.08 32.21
C ARG A 63 2.79 18.06 31.74
N GLU A 64 1.62 18.01 32.39
CA GLU A 64 0.54 17.11 31.98
C GLU A 64 -0.08 17.53 30.65
N ALA A 65 -0.25 18.83 30.41
CA ALA A 65 -0.70 19.35 29.11
C ALA A 65 0.26 18.97 27.97
N LEU A 66 1.57 19.08 28.19
CA LEU A 66 2.59 18.67 27.20
C LEU A 66 2.59 17.15 26.98
N ARG A 67 2.31 16.35 28.02
CA ARG A 67 2.19 14.88 27.92
C ARG A 67 0.96 14.48 27.09
N ILE A 68 -0.15 15.19 27.26
CA ILE A 68 -1.36 15.01 26.43
C ILE A 68 -1.03 15.28 24.96
N LEU A 69 -0.43 16.43 24.65
CA LEU A 69 -0.04 16.77 23.27
C LEU A 69 1.00 15.80 22.68
N GLN A 70 1.89 15.24 23.51
CA GLN A 70 2.79 14.17 23.08
C GLN A 70 2.03 12.88 22.72
N SER A 71 1.06 12.48 23.55
CA SER A 71 0.22 11.30 23.27
C SER A 71 -0.68 11.50 22.05
N GLU A 72 -0.99 12.74 21.69
CA GLU A 72 -1.71 13.12 20.48
C GLU A 72 -0.78 13.27 19.25
N HIS A 73 0.51 12.94 19.39
CA HIS A 73 1.53 13.11 18.35
C HIS A 73 1.72 14.54 17.84
N LEU A 74 1.29 15.54 18.61
CA LEU A 74 1.45 16.97 18.28
C LEU A 74 2.80 17.52 18.74
N LEU A 75 3.47 16.84 19.66
CA LEU A 75 4.80 17.20 20.17
C LEU A 75 5.75 15.99 20.15
N THR A 76 7.02 16.24 19.85
CA THR A 76 8.14 15.30 19.97
C THR A 76 9.13 15.76 21.05
N ASN A 77 10.02 14.86 21.49
CA ASN A 77 11.10 15.17 22.44
C ASN A 77 10.65 15.73 23.80
N VAL A 78 9.55 15.22 24.38
CA VAL A 78 9.06 15.63 25.71
C VAL A 78 9.81 14.90 26.86
N SER A 79 11.01 14.39 26.61
CA SER A 79 11.85 13.69 27.61
C SER A 79 12.76 14.66 28.39
N LYS A 80 13.33 14.19 29.50
CA LYS A 80 14.15 15.01 30.41
C LYS A 80 15.42 15.51 29.69
N GLY A 81 15.52 16.81 29.48
CA GLY A 81 16.75 17.49 29.08
C GLY A 81 16.69 18.30 27.78
N SER A 82 15.60 18.19 26.99
CA SER A 82 15.41 18.99 25.77
C SER A 82 14.03 19.64 25.72
N PRO A 83 13.88 20.86 25.17
CA PRO A 83 12.58 21.47 24.95
C PRO A 83 11.75 20.62 23.98
N ALA A 84 10.47 20.37 24.33
CA ALA A 84 9.52 19.73 23.43
C ALA A 84 9.48 20.47 22.09
N THR A 85 9.29 19.77 20.98
CA THR A 85 9.25 20.36 19.64
C THR A 85 7.92 20.06 18.99
N VAL A 86 7.33 21.03 18.30
CA VAL A 86 6.07 20.83 17.55
C VAL A 86 6.32 19.78 16.48
N ALA A 87 5.53 18.71 16.50
CA ALA A 87 5.60 17.67 15.48
C ALA A 87 5.36 18.30 14.11
N ALA A 88 6.22 17.99 13.14
CA ALA A 88 5.93 18.39 11.77
C ALA A 88 4.79 17.50 11.24
N PRO A 89 3.76 18.06 10.57
CA PRO A 89 2.85 17.25 9.80
C PRO A 89 3.71 16.52 8.79
N GLU A 90 3.67 15.20 8.84
CA GLU A 90 4.30 14.37 7.83
C GLU A 90 3.71 14.80 6.48
N GLY A 91 4.48 15.59 5.72
CA GLY A 91 4.12 15.92 4.37
C GLY A 91 4.23 14.65 3.54
N HIS A 92 3.16 13.87 3.44
CA HIS A 92 3.03 12.70 2.57
C HIS A 92 4.25 11.75 2.53
N ALA A 93 5.04 11.68 3.60
CA ALA A 93 5.78 10.46 3.88
C ALA A 93 4.70 9.50 4.35
N ARG A 94 4.39 8.48 3.54
CA ARG A 94 3.74 7.27 4.06
C ARG A 94 4.39 6.97 5.42
N PRO A 95 3.62 6.59 6.47
CA PRO A 95 4.28 6.03 7.64
C PRO A 95 5.28 5.02 7.11
N ALA A 96 6.54 5.11 7.55
CA ALA A 96 7.52 4.06 7.30
C ALA A 96 6.93 2.81 7.97
N ALA A 97 6.02 2.16 7.26
CA ALA A 97 5.58 0.83 7.55
C ALA A 97 6.89 0.07 7.57
N GLY A 98 7.20 -0.55 8.71
CA GLY A 98 8.12 -1.68 8.67
C GLY A 98 7.74 -2.56 7.47
N PRO A 99 8.71 -3.24 6.84
CA PRO A 99 8.55 -3.86 5.52
C PRO A 99 7.16 -4.47 5.39
N ALA A 100 6.38 -3.94 4.45
CA ALA A 100 4.95 -4.24 4.39
C ALA A 100 4.78 -5.76 4.38
N ALA A 101 4.08 -6.29 5.39
CA ALA A 101 3.95 -7.72 5.56
C ALA A 101 3.42 -8.35 4.25
N PRO A 102 3.89 -9.54 3.87
CA PRO A 102 3.39 -10.21 2.68
C PRO A 102 1.87 -10.36 2.77
N GLN A 103 1.17 -10.12 1.66
CA GLN A 103 -0.29 -10.20 1.58
C GLN A 103 -0.71 -11.12 0.43
N PRO A 104 -1.90 -11.74 0.49
CA PRO A 104 -2.44 -12.44 -0.67
C PRO A 104 -2.46 -11.52 -1.91
N THR A 105 -2.09 -12.04 -3.08
CA THR A 105 -1.93 -11.25 -4.32
C THR A 105 -3.15 -10.39 -4.63
N MET A 106 -4.37 -10.93 -4.44
CA MET A 106 -5.62 -10.18 -4.68
C MET A 106 -5.84 -9.00 -3.73
N VAL A 107 -5.18 -8.99 -2.57
CA VAL A 107 -5.24 -7.90 -1.60
C VAL A 107 -4.10 -6.91 -1.85
N GLY A 108 -2.88 -7.42 -2.00
CA GLY A 108 -1.67 -6.60 -2.06
C GLY A 108 -1.44 -5.89 -3.40
N LEU A 109 -1.86 -6.47 -4.52
CA LEU A 109 -1.46 -5.95 -5.85
C LEU A 109 -2.22 -4.68 -6.26
N ALA A 110 -3.55 -4.65 -6.09
CA ALA A 110 -4.40 -3.53 -6.52
C ALA A 110 -3.97 -2.14 -5.97
N PRO A 111 -3.70 -1.95 -4.66
CA PRO A 111 -3.28 -0.65 -4.15
C PRO A 111 -1.91 -0.21 -4.67
N ARG A 112 -1.01 -1.16 -4.95
CA ARG A 112 0.33 -0.88 -5.50
C ARG A 112 0.25 -0.44 -6.96
N ILE A 113 -0.57 -1.13 -7.75
CA ILE A 113 -0.87 -0.71 -9.13
C ILE A 113 -1.51 0.69 -9.13
N ALA A 114 -2.52 0.94 -8.29
CA ALA A 114 -3.15 2.27 -8.21
C ALA A 114 -2.14 3.38 -7.86
N ALA A 115 -1.21 3.12 -6.93
CA ALA A 115 -0.14 4.05 -6.60
C ALA A 115 0.82 4.28 -7.77
N ALA A 116 1.20 3.23 -8.52
CA ALA A 116 2.05 3.36 -9.70
C ALA A 116 1.42 4.26 -10.79
N PHE A 117 0.10 4.22 -10.94
CA PHE A 117 -0.63 5.05 -11.91
C PHE A 117 -0.71 6.55 -11.54
N ALA A 118 -0.21 6.95 -10.37
CA ALA A 118 -0.04 8.37 -10.03
C ALA A 118 1.15 9.02 -10.76
N ALA A 119 2.07 8.22 -11.32
CA ALA A 119 3.20 8.74 -12.08
C ALA A 119 2.76 9.28 -13.45
N PRO A 120 3.43 10.32 -14.00
CA PRO A 120 3.17 10.80 -15.35
C PRO A 120 3.46 9.73 -16.42
N HIS A 121 4.45 8.88 -16.16
CA HIS A 121 4.78 7.72 -17.00
C HIS A 121 4.71 6.47 -16.12
N VAL A 122 3.78 5.60 -16.47
CA VAL A 122 3.54 4.32 -15.80
C VAL A 122 4.27 3.22 -16.57
N GLU A 123 5.09 2.46 -15.87
CA GLU A 123 5.78 1.29 -16.41
C GLU A 123 5.45 0.07 -15.55
N ILE A 124 4.92 -0.97 -16.19
CA ILE A 124 4.58 -2.23 -15.52
C ILE A 124 5.18 -3.39 -16.29
N ASP A 125 6.09 -4.10 -15.65
CA ASP A 125 6.59 -5.38 -16.14
C ASP A 125 5.98 -6.50 -15.31
N ALA A 126 5.42 -7.52 -15.97
CA ALA A 126 4.77 -8.63 -15.28
C ALA A 126 5.21 -9.98 -15.85
N LEU A 127 5.67 -10.88 -14.99
CA LEU A 127 5.92 -12.28 -15.30
C LEU A 127 4.92 -13.13 -14.54
N CYS A 128 4.10 -13.88 -15.28
CA CYS A 128 2.94 -14.58 -14.74
C CYS A 128 2.65 -15.89 -15.49
N LEU A 129 1.92 -16.82 -14.86
CA LEU A 129 1.35 -18.01 -15.51
C LEU A 129 0.12 -17.64 -16.35
N THR A 130 -0.68 -16.70 -15.84
CA THR A 130 -1.79 -16.02 -16.53
C THR A 130 -1.85 -14.56 -16.06
N SER A 131 -2.46 -13.65 -16.83
CA SER A 131 -2.60 -12.23 -16.46
C SER A 131 -3.80 -11.92 -15.56
N VAL A 132 -4.46 -12.93 -14.97
CA VAL A 132 -5.71 -12.76 -14.18
C VAL A 132 -5.53 -11.72 -13.07
N SER A 133 -4.54 -11.91 -12.20
CA SER A 133 -4.35 -11.04 -11.02
C SER A 133 -4.04 -9.59 -11.42
N LEU A 134 -3.23 -9.39 -12.46
CA LEU A 134 -2.91 -8.06 -12.98
C LEU A 134 -4.14 -7.37 -13.57
N THR A 135 -4.93 -8.12 -14.37
CA THR A 135 -6.15 -7.61 -15.00
C THR A 135 -7.14 -7.11 -13.96
N LEU A 136 -7.33 -7.86 -12.87
CA LEU A 136 -8.22 -7.48 -11.78
C LEU A 136 -7.67 -6.30 -10.97
N ALA A 137 -6.36 -6.28 -10.69
CA ALA A 137 -5.71 -5.22 -9.90
C ALA A 137 -5.79 -3.84 -10.57
N LEU A 138 -5.80 -3.80 -11.91
CA LEU A 138 -5.95 -2.55 -12.67
C LEU A 138 -7.29 -1.84 -12.47
N GLY A 139 -8.33 -2.55 -12.06
CA GLY A 139 -9.69 -1.99 -11.97
C GLY A 139 -9.79 -0.74 -11.09
N VAL A 140 -8.96 -0.62 -10.04
CA VAL A 140 -8.91 0.57 -9.18
C VAL A 140 -8.33 1.76 -9.94
N ALA A 141 -7.17 1.59 -10.56
CA ALA A 141 -6.50 2.64 -11.34
C ALA A 141 -7.38 3.13 -12.50
N LEU A 142 -7.96 2.21 -13.27
CA LEU A 142 -8.83 2.54 -14.41
C LEU A 142 -10.04 3.37 -13.96
N ARG A 143 -10.69 2.98 -12.85
CA ARG A 143 -11.81 3.73 -12.28
C ARG A 143 -11.39 5.15 -11.87
N GLN A 144 -10.23 5.31 -11.27
CA GLN A 144 -9.70 6.62 -10.86
C GLN A 144 -9.36 7.51 -12.07
N ILE A 145 -8.86 6.94 -13.17
CA ILE A 145 -8.67 7.66 -14.43
C ILE A 145 -10.02 8.12 -14.99
N HIS A 146 -11.01 7.23 -15.05
CA HIS A 146 -12.37 7.60 -15.49
C HIS A 146 -13.02 8.67 -14.61
N ALA A 147 -12.70 8.70 -13.32
CA ALA A 147 -13.13 9.74 -12.39
C ALA A 147 -12.32 11.05 -12.48
N GLY A 148 -11.30 11.11 -13.35
CA GLY A 148 -10.42 12.27 -13.52
C GLY A 148 -9.44 12.49 -12.37
N GLN A 149 -9.29 11.51 -11.46
CA GLN A 149 -8.41 11.57 -10.28
C GLN A 149 -6.96 11.23 -10.63
N LEU A 150 -6.75 10.36 -11.63
CA LEU A 150 -5.43 10.02 -12.17
C LEU A 150 -5.37 10.40 -13.65
N LYS A 151 -4.22 10.96 -14.08
CA LYS A 151 -4.01 11.44 -15.45
C LYS A 151 -2.57 11.16 -15.92
N PRO A 152 -2.15 9.88 -16.00
CA PRO A 152 -0.83 9.58 -16.55
C PRO A 152 -0.78 10.02 -18.02
N ALA A 153 0.36 10.55 -18.45
CA ALA A 153 0.58 10.92 -19.85
C ALA A 153 0.89 9.67 -20.70
N LYS A 154 1.56 8.67 -20.10
CA LYS A 154 2.02 7.47 -20.78
C LYS A 154 1.90 6.23 -19.91
N ILE A 155 1.56 5.10 -20.51
CA ILE A 155 1.48 3.77 -19.89
C ILE A 155 2.18 2.75 -20.80
N ASP A 156 3.27 2.16 -20.31
CA ASP A 156 3.93 1.02 -20.94
C ASP A 156 3.74 -0.23 -20.07
N VAL A 157 3.19 -1.30 -20.65
CA VAL A 157 3.01 -2.59 -19.97
C VAL A 157 3.66 -3.71 -20.78
N ARG A 158 4.58 -4.44 -20.17
CA ARG A 158 5.22 -5.63 -20.75
C ARG A 158 4.84 -6.86 -19.94
N VAL A 159 4.36 -7.91 -20.61
CA VAL A 159 3.92 -9.13 -19.94
C VAL A 159 4.61 -10.36 -20.53
N LEU A 160 5.30 -11.11 -19.67
CA LEU A 160 5.84 -12.42 -19.96
C LEU A 160 4.83 -13.49 -19.50
N LEU A 161 4.37 -14.31 -20.45
CA LEU A 161 3.47 -15.44 -20.22
C LEU A 161 4.10 -16.71 -20.80
N PRO A 162 3.78 -17.92 -20.29
CA PRO A 162 4.33 -19.15 -20.83
C PRO A 162 3.86 -19.34 -22.28
N SER A 163 4.75 -19.88 -23.12
CA SER A 163 4.45 -20.23 -24.50
C SER A 163 3.30 -21.23 -24.59
N ARG A 164 2.63 -21.29 -25.75
CA ARG A 164 1.63 -22.32 -26.00
C ARG A 164 2.25 -23.69 -26.32
N ASP A 165 3.53 -23.69 -26.68
CA ASP A 165 4.27 -24.84 -27.22
C ASP A 165 5.16 -25.53 -26.17
N ILE A 166 4.93 -25.27 -24.89
CA ILE A 166 5.67 -25.91 -23.79
C ILE A 166 4.80 -26.93 -23.08
N ASP A 167 5.44 -27.96 -22.54
CA ASP A 167 4.85 -28.81 -21.52
C ASP A 167 4.83 -28.05 -20.20
N LEU A 168 3.64 -27.83 -19.65
CA LEU A 168 3.49 -27.11 -18.40
C LEU A 168 3.96 -27.97 -17.23
N ALA A 169 4.83 -27.41 -16.37
CA ALA A 169 5.11 -28.01 -15.07
C ALA A 169 3.87 -27.99 -14.15
N PHE A 170 2.98 -27.01 -14.34
CA PHE A 170 1.67 -26.90 -13.71
C PHE A 170 0.76 -25.91 -14.48
N PRO A 171 -0.57 -26.07 -14.45
CA PRO A 171 -1.30 -27.20 -13.88
C PRO A 171 -0.97 -28.52 -14.57
N ALA A 172 -0.87 -29.61 -13.80
CA ALA A 172 -0.54 -30.94 -14.30
C ALA A 172 -1.43 -32.01 -13.64
N PRO A 173 -1.88 -33.05 -14.35
CA PRO A 173 -2.72 -34.09 -13.75
C PRO A 173 -1.94 -34.88 -12.69
N VAL A 174 -2.64 -35.36 -11.65
CA VAL A 174 -2.05 -36.23 -10.61
C VAL A 174 -1.91 -37.67 -11.13
N ASP A 175 -2.91 -38.13 -11.87
CA ASP A 175 -2.97 -39.47 -12.46
C ASP A 175 -2.65 -39.42 -13.98
N ALA A 176 -2.90 -40.51 -14.71
CA ALA A 176 -2.55 -40.62 -16.14
C ALA A 176 -3.10 -39.47 -17.01
N SER A 177 -2.48 -39.29 -18.19
CA SER A 177 -2.70 -38.19 -19.14
C SER A 177 -4.16 -37.77 -19.29
N ASP A 178 -4.40 -36.46 -19.18
CA ASP A 178 -5.68 -35.79 -19.36
C ASP A 178 -6.03 -35.51 -20.84
N GLY A 179 -5.31 -36.13 -21.78
CA GLY A 179 -5.46 -35.88 -23.22
C GLY A 179 -5.23 -34.43 -23.62
N GLY A 180 -4.46 -33.65 -22.85
CA GLY A 180 -4.19 -32.24 -23.10
C GLY A 180 -5.36 -31.29 -22.77
N LEU A 181 -6.37 -31.75 -22.03
CA LEU A 181 -7.51 -30.94 -21.60
C LEU A 181 -7.07 -29.73 -20.75
N LEU A 182 -6.22 -29.94 -19.74
CA LEU A 182 -5.69 -28.90 -18.86
C LEU A 182 -4.89 -27.87 -19.65
N HIS A 183 -4.04 -28.32 -20.57
CA HIS A 183 -3.25 -27.42 -21.42
C HIS A 183 -4.16 -26.54 -22.29
N ARG A 184 -5.14 -27.13 -22.98
CA ARG A 184 -6.12 -26.39 -23.80
C ARG A 184 -6.92 -25.38 -22.97
N ARG A 185 -7.39 -25.78 -21.80
CA ARG A 185 -8.14 -24.90 -20.88
C ARG A 185 -7.29 -23.76 -20.34
N TRP A 186 -6.07 -24.08 -19.88
CA TRP A 186 -5.12 -23.06 -19.43
C TRP A 186 -4.81 -22.07 -20.56
N LEU A 187 -4.57 -22.56 -21.78
CA LEU A 187 -4.26 -21.75 -22.93
C LEU A 187 -5.41 -20.78 -23.28
N ALA A 188 -6.65 -21.29 -23.28
CA ALA A 188 -7.84 -20.46 -23.47
C ALA A 188 -7.96 -19.38 -22.38
N GLN A 189 -7.76 -19.74 -21.11
CA GLN A 189 -7.79 -18.78 -20.00
C GLN A 189 -6.66 -17.74 -20.09
N ARG A 190 -5.43 -18.15 -20.40
CA ARG A 190 -4.27 -17.28 -20.59
C ARG A 190 -4.55 -16.25 -21.69
N ASN A 191 -5.08 -16.69 -22.83
CA ASN A 191 -5.37 -15.83 -23.97
C ASN A 191 -6.50 -14.85 -23.68
N ALA A 192 -7.62 -15.32 -23.13
CA ALA A 192 -8.76 -14.47 -22.79
C ALA A 192 -8.34 -13.35 -21.83
N GLN A 193 -7.56 -13.68 -20.78
CA GLN A 193 -7.12 -12.70 -19.80
C GLN A 193 -6.08 -11.72 -20.36
N GLY A 194 -5.22 -12.17 -21.27
CA GLY A 194 -4.30 -11.27 -22.00
C GLY A 194 -5.06 -10.29 -22.90
N GLN A 195 -6.09 -10.77 -23.59
CA GLN A 195 -6.93 -9.94 -24.46
C GLN A 195 -7.70 -8.89 -23.67
N VAL A 196 -8.31 -9.27 -22.53
CA VAL A 196 -9.02 -8.34 -21.64
C VAL A 196 -8.08 -7.27 -21.10
N LEU A 197 -6.88 -7.65 -20.62
CA LEU A 197 -5.86 -6.72 -20.15
C LEU A 197 -5.51 -5.67 -21.23
N ARG A 198 -5.19 -6.16 -22.44
CA ARG A 198 -4.84 -5.29 -23.58
C ARG A 198 -5.99 -4.37 -23.97
N HIS A 199 -7.22 -4.88 -24.00
CA HIS A 199 -8.40 -4.09 -24.32
C HIS A 199 -8.62 -2.96 -23.32
N ASN A 200 -8.62 -3.28 -22.02
CA ASN A 200 -8.86 -2.31 -20.95
C ASN A 200 -7.86 -1.14 -20.97
N LEU A 201 -6.57 -1.43 -21.19
CA LEU A 201 -5.54 -0.40 -21.25
C LEU A 201 -5.62 0.42 -22.54
N ASN A 202 -5.81 -0.22 -23.69
CA ASN A 202 -5.89 0.49 -24.97
C ASN A 202 -7.13 1.40 -25.06
N ALA A 203 -8.22 1.07 -24.36
CA ALA A 203 -9.40 1.94 -24.29
C ALA A 203 -9.07 3.34 -23.73
N LEU A 204 -8.02 3.49 -22.91
CA LEU A 204 -7.59 4.78 -22.38
C LEU A 204 -7.02 5.71 -23.46
N ARG A 205 -6.47 5.17 -24.55
CA ARG A 205 -5.92 5.97 -25.66
C ARG A 205 -6.99 6.84 -26.29
N THR A 206 -8.14 6.25 -26.58
CA THR A 206 -9.25 6.93 -27.25
C THR A 206 -10.09 7.75 -26.29
N THR A 207 -10.29 7.26 -25.06
CA THR A 207 -11.17 7.92 -24.09
C THR A 207 -10.51 9.06 -23.31
N HIS A 208 -9.19 9.00 -23.10
CA HIS A 208 -8.46 9.96 -22.27
C HIS A 208 -7.23 10.57 -22.93
N GLY A 209 -6.90 10.18 -24.17
CA GLY A 209 -5.72 10.69 -24.88
C GLY A 209 -4.38 10.26 -24.30
N ILE A 210 -4.37 9.18 -23.51
CA ILE A 210 -3.15 8.65 -22.87
C ILE A 210 -2.34 7.84 -23.90
N ASP A 211 -1.02 8.00 -23.96
CA ASP A 211 -0.17 7.13 -24.78
C ASP A 211 -0.07 5.75 -24.11
N VAL A 212 -0.56 4.69 -24.76
CA VAL A 212 -0.58 3.34 -24.20
C VAL A 212 0.08 2.33 -25.13
N ARG A 213 1.04 1.59 -24.56
CA ARG A 213 1.70 0.45 -25.19
C ARG A 213 1.56 -0.78 -24.31
N VAL A 214 1.03 -1.85 -24.87
CA VAL A 214 0.92 -3.15 -24.19
C VAL A 214 1.55 -4.22 -25.06
N SER A 215 2.56 -4.90 -24.54
CA SER A 215 3.34 -5.92 -25.26
C SER A 215 3.34 -7.23 -24.50
N PHE A 216 3.26 -8.34 -25.23
CA PHE A 216 3.34 -9.69 -24.66
C PHE A 216 4.47 -10.48 -25.32
N ARG A 217 5.21 -11.25 -24.52
CA ARG A 217 6.20 -12.22 -25.01
C ARG A 217 6.02 -13.58 -24.33
N ALA A 218 6.38 -14.63 -25.07
CA ALA A 218 6.19 -16.02 -24.70
C ALA A 218 7.47 -16.56 -24.03
N LEU A 219 7.35 -17.11 -22.82
CA LEU A 219 8.44 -17.77 -22.11
C LEU A 219 8.55 -19.25 -22.53
N PRO A 220 9.78 -19.78 -22.69
CA PRO A 220 9.99 -21.19 -23.03
C PRO A 220 9.91 -22.12 -21.81
N PHE A 221 9.34 -21.68 -20.68
CA PHE A 221 9.19 -22.46 -19.46
C PHE A 221 7.98 -22.02 -18.63
N THR A 222 7.52 -22.88 -17.72
CA THR A 222 6.52 -22.53 -16.71
C THR A 222 7.17 -21.71 -15.59
N PRO A 223 6.81 -20.44 -15.40
CA PRO A 223 7.44 -19.60 -14.40
C PRO A 223 7.10 -20.10 -12.99
N PRO A 224 8.09 -20.37 -12.11
CA PRO A 224 7.86 -20.84 -10.75
C PRO A 224 7.38 -19.73 -9.81
N VAL A 225 7.42 -18.48 -10.28
CA VAL A 225 7.14 -17.27 -9.51
C VAL A 225 6.22 -16.32 -10.28
N LYS A 226 5.58 -15.42 -9.57
CA LYS A 226 5.03 -14.17 -10.09
C LYS A 226 5.99 -13.04 -9.76
N LEU A 227 6.14 -12.14 -10.70
CA LEU A 227 6.87 -10.90 -10.50
C LEU A 227 6.10 -9.76 -11.15
N TYR A 228 5.89 -8.67 -10.42
CA TYR A 228 5.42 -7.41 -10.95
C TYR A 228 6.43 -6.33 -10.60
N LEU A 229 6.92 -5.59 -11.58
CA LEU A 229 7.83 -4.47 -11.40
C LEU A 229 7.11 -3.19 -11.79
N LEU A 230 7.14 -2.20 -10.90
CA LEU A 230 6.35 -0.98 -11.03
C LEU A 230 7.27 0.24 -11.05
N ASN A 231 7.22 1.00 -12.16
CA ASN A 231 7.89 2.30 -12.35
C ASN A 231 9.39 2.32 -11.96
N GLY A 232 10.10 1.19 -12.11
CA GLY A 232 11.51 1.07 -11.71
C GLY A 232 11.77 1.04 -10.20
N ALA A 233 10.75 1.25 -9.37
CA ALA A 233 10.89 1.57 -7.95
C ALA A 233 10.42 0.45 -7.01
N GLU A 234 9.56 -0.45 -7.47
CA GLU A 234 8.99 -1.50 -6.64
C GLU A 234 8.94 -2.84 -7.36
N ALA A 235 9.33 -3.91 -6.65
CA ALA A 235 9.17 -5.29 -7.08
C ALA A 235 8.22 -6.04 -6.13
N LEU A 236 7.20 -6.66 -6.70
CA LEU A 236 6.22 -7.48 -6.00
C LEU A 236 6.39 -8.93 -6.46
N PHE A 237 6.87 -9.76 -5.55
CA PHE A 237 7.28 -11.14 -5.86
C PHE A 237 6.37 -12.14 -5.15
N ALA A 238 5.99 -13.25 -5.79
CA ALA A 238 5.25 -14.33 -5.14
C ALA A 238 5.63 -15.70 -5.68
N TYR A 239 5.56 -16.73 -4.84
CA TYR A 239 5.76 -18.12 -5.29
C TYR A 239 4.45 -18.74 -5.79
N TYR A 240 4.55 -19.59 -6.81
CA TYR A 240 3.47 -20.53 -7.15
C TYR A 240 3.62 -21.78 -6.28
N THR A 241 2.94 -21.80 -5.13
CA THR A 241 2.91 -22.98 -4.26
C THR A 241 1.92 -24.00 -4.81
N LEU A 242 2.43 -25.17 -5.19
CA LEU A 242 1.63 -26.26 -5.74
C LEU A 242 0.86 -26.99 -4.65
N THR A 243 -0.40 -27.30 -4.95
CA THR A 243 -1.29 -28.06 -4.08
C THR A 243 -2.06 -29.07 -4.91
N ARG A 244 -2.33 -30.26 -4.36
CA ARG A 244 -3.26 -31.21 -4.98
C ARG A 244 -4.68 -30.64 -4.87
N ARG A 245 -5.41 -30.61 -5.97
CA ARG A 245 -6.77 -30.09 -6.06
C ARG A 245 -7.63 -31.02 -6.90
N GLU A 246 -8.88 -31.15 -6.50
CA GLU A 246 -9.92 -31.75 -7.33
C GLU A 246 -10.71 -30.61 -7.96
N ARG A 247 -10.87 -30.65 -9.29
CA ARG A 247 -11.72 -29.71 -10.02
C ARG A 247 -12.67 -30.47 -10.92
N GLU A 248 -13.91 -30.00 -10.96
CA GLU A 248 -14.83 -30.39 -12.02
C GLU A 248 -14.46 -29.63 -13.30
N ILE A 249 -14.15 -30.38 -14.35
CA ILE A 249 -13.84 -29.89 -15.70
C ILE A 249 -14.72 -30.67 -16.66
N ASP A 250 -15.59 -29.99 -17.39
CA ASP A 250 -16.49 -30.60 -18.38
C ASP A 250 -17.30 -31.81 -17.81
N HIS A 251 -17.78 -31.68 -16.57
CA HIS A 251 -18.50 -32.70 -15.79
C HIS A 251 -17.68 -33.91 -15.34
N GLU A 252 -16.35 -33.86 -15.45
CA GLU A 252 -15.43 -34.85 -14.92
C GLU A 252 -14.64 -34.28 -13.73
N HIS A 253 -14.48 -35.06 -12.66
CA HIS A 253 -13.62 -34.68 -11.53
C HIS A 253 -12.18 -35.08 -11.82
N LEU A 254 -11.32 -34.08 -12.04
CA LEU A 254 -9.90 -34.29 -12.28
C LEU A 254 -9.09 -33.88 -11.05
N ALA A 255 -8.24 -34.78 -10.56
CA ALA A 255 -7.21 -34.47 -9.58
C ALA A 255 -5.97 -33.91 -10.29
N LEU A 256 -5.53 -32.72 -9.91
CA LEU A 256 -4.38 -32.05 -10.50
C LEU A 256 -3.48 -31.37 -9.45
N TYR A 257 -2.21 -31.20 -9.79
CA TYR A 257 -1.31 -30.27 -9.12
C TYR A 257 -1.44 -28.89 -9.75
N ASP A 258 -1.88 -27.91 -8.97
CA ASP A 258 -2.09 -26.53 -9.43
C ASP A 258 -1.57 -25.50 -8.42
N ALA A 259 -1.27 -24.31 -8.92
CA ALA A 259 -0.98 -23.14 -8.12
C ALA A 259 -2.16 -22.16 -8.15
N GLU A 260 -2.74 -21.86 -6.99
CA GLU A 260 -3.75 -20.80 -6.89
C GLU A 260 -3.09 -19.43 -6.83
N GLY A 261 -2.76 -18.91 -8.02
CA GLY A 261 -2.03 -17.66 -8.14
C GLY A 261 -2.72 -16.47 -7.47
N THR A 262 -4.05 -16.45 -7.34
CA THR A 262 -4.78 -15.35 -6.67
C THR A 262 -4.51 -15.28 -5.17
N ARG A 263 -4.16 -16.40 -4.54
CA ARG A 263 -3.87 -16.51 -3.11
C ARG A 263 -2.39 -16.59 -2.77
N SER A 264 -1.51 -16.65 -3.78
CA SER A 264 -0.06 -16.54 -3.59
C SER A 264 0.28 -15.31 -2.75
N MET A 265 1.16 -15.49 -1.76
CA MET A 265 1.64 -14.42 -0.90
C MET A 265 2.62 -13.53 -1.67
N LEU A 266 2.30 -12.23 -1.73
CA LEU A 266 3.03 -11.20 -2.44
C LEU A 266 3.95 -10.47 -1.47
N PHE A 267 5.25 -10.55 -1.73
CA PHE A 267 6.32 -9.95 -0.98
C PHE A 267 6.72 -8.64 -1.68
N PRO A 268 6.54 -7.47 -1.02
CA PRO A 268 6.96 -6.20 -1.58
C PRO A 268 8.43 -5.91 -1.27
N PHE A 269 9.12 -5.36 -2.25
CA PHE A 269 10.48 -4.83 -2.15
C PHE A 269 10.49 -3.43 -2.77
N GLU A 270 10.97 -2.44 -2.02
CA GLU A 270 10.92 -1.03 -2.42
C GLU A 270 12.33 -0.46 -2.53
N GLN A 271 12.61 0.25 -3.63
CA GLN A 271 13.88 0.95 -3.82
C GLN A 271 14.07 2.01 -2.72
N GLY A 272 15.26 2.05 -2.13
CA GLY A 272 15.59 3.02 -1.07
C GLY A 272 15.09 2.66 0.33
N ALA A 273 14.39 1.53 0.52
CA ALA A 273 14.01 1.04 1.85
C ALA A 273 15.23 0.51 2.63
N ASP A 274 15.97 -0.42 2.01
CA ASP A 274 17.29 -0.85 2.45
C ASP A 274 18.13 -1.36 1.26
N LEU A 275 19.38 -1.75 1.51
CA LEU A 275 20.29 -2.26 0.48
C LEU A 275 19.77 -3.56 -0.16
N ARG A 276 19.16 -4.45 0.62
CA ARG A 276 18.67 -5.75 0.16
C ARG A 276 17.50 -5.56 -0.79
N ASP A 277 16.51 -4.75 -0.40
CA ASP A 277 15.31 -4.48 -1.19
C ASP A 277 15.68 -3.72 -2.46
N THR A 278 16.55 -2.71 -2.37
CA THR A 278 17.07 -1.98 -3.53
C THR A 278 17.75 -2.94 -4.51
N THR A 279 18.65 -3.81 -4.00
CA THR A 279 19.33 -4.81 -4.84
C THR A 279 18.34 -5.79 -5.46
N PHE A 280 17.32 -6.22 -4.71
CA PHE A 280 16.30 -7.14 -5.21
C PHE A 280 15.50 -6.53 -6.36
N VAL A 281 15.09 -5.25 -6.24
CA VAL A 281 14.40 -4.52 -7.31
C VAL A 281 15.29 -4.44 -8.56
N GLU A 282 16.54 -3.99 -8.41
CA GLU A 282 17.49 -3.87 -9.52
C GLU A 282 17.75 -5.21 -10.22
N GLN A 283 18.04 -6.26 -9.46
CA GLN A 283 18.27 -7.60 -10.03
C GLN A 283 17.01 -8.17 -10.69
N SER A 284 15.82 -7.88 -10.15
CA SER A 284 14.56 -8.31 -10.75
C SER A 284 14.30 -7.64 -12.09
N HIS A 285 14.63 -6.35 -12.23
CA HIS A 285 14.59 -5.65 -13.53
C HIS A 285 15.59 -6.21 -14.52
N LEU A 286 16.85 -6.45 -14.10
CA LEU A 286 17.87 -7.06 -14.94
C LEU A 286 17.44 -8.44 -15.43
N TRP A 287 16.91 -9.27 -14.53
CA TRP A 287 16.42 -10.61 -14.86
C TRP A 287 15.22 -10.57 -15.81
N PHE A 288 14.22 -9.71 -15.55
CA PHE A 288 13.08 -9.55 -16.44
C PHE A 288 13.52 -9.11 -17.85
N ASN A 289 14.41 -8.11 -17.95
CA ASN A 289 14.92 -7.63 -19.23
C ASN A 289 15.71 -8.71 -19.97
N ALA A 290 16.55 -9.48 -19.27
CA ALA A 290 17.27 -10.60 -19.87
C ALA A 290 16.29 -11.62 -20.48
N LEU A 291 15.24 -12.03 -19.76
CA LEU A 291 14.20 -12.91 -20.30
C LEU A 291 13.46 -12.28 -21.49
N TRP A 292 13.11 -10.99 -21.36
CA TRP A 292 12.41 -10.23 -22.39
C TRP A 292 13.22 -10.13 -23.67
N GLU A 293 14.54 -9.90 -23.61
CA GLU A 293 15.37 -9.59 -24.77
C GLU A 293 15.97 -10.84 -25.42
N THR A 294 16.15 -11.93 -24.67
CA THR A 294 16.90 -13.11 -25.13
C THR A 294 16.00 -14.29 -25.50
N ILE A 295 15.48 -15.00 -24.50
CA ILE A 295 14.88 -16.34 -24.68
C ILE A 295 13.36 -16.32 -24.89
N SER A 296 12.71 -15.17 -24.72
CA SER A 296 11.28 -15.06 -25.00
C SER A 296 11.01 -14.78 -26.47
N SER A 297 9.87 -15.23 -26.99
CA SER A 297 9.44 -15.00 -28.38
C SER A 297 8.18 -14.13 -28.45
N GLU A 298 7.75 -13.74 -29.66
CA GLU A 298 6.49 -13.02 -29.84
C GLU A 298 5.31 -13.87 -29.35
N LEU A 299 4.41 -13.28 -28.55
CA LEU A 299 3.21 -13.96 -28.07
C LEU A 299 1.96 -13.46 -28.78
N VAL A 300 1.35 -14.34 -29.56
CA VAL A 300 0.03 -14.10 -30.15
C VAL A 300 -1.06 -14.65 -29.24
N LEU A 301 -1.97 -13.75 -28.82
CA LEU A 301 -3.13 -14.09 -28.00
C LEU A 301 -4.30 -14.52 -28.91
N THR A 302 -4.22 -15.74 -29.46
CA THR A 302 -5.29 -16.41 -30.26
C THR A 302 -5.87 -17.59 -29.52
#